data_AF-A0A920FSZ2-F1
#
_entry.id   AF-A0A920FSZ2-F1
#
_cell.length_a   1.000
_cell.length_b   1.000
_cell.length_c   1.000
_cell.angle_alpha   90.00
_cell.angle_beta   90.00
_cell.angle_gamma   90.00
#
_symmetry.space_group_name_H-M   'P 1'
#
loop_
_entity.id
_entity.type
_entity.pdbx_description
1 polymer ?
#
loop_
_entity_poly.entity_id
_entity_poly.type
_entity_poly.pdbx_seq_one_letter_code
_entity_poly.pdbx_strand_id
1 'polypeptide(L)'
;MAEVVKYGAIKSSSFLKWLNKNADNLLMRKNKYVLHAVKTSVKEKIDVVQKDEKESGLRAILNFGHTLGHAIEAASNYKGILHGEAVSIGMVFAASMSVDINKLSIEEFNLLESTLRKLNLPTKVPKKLKSSQLKTYSF
;
A
#
# COMPACT_ATOMS: atom_id res chain seq x y z
N MET A 1 4.50 -5.51 -5.71
CA MET A 1 4.84 -4.06 -5.68
C MET A 1 4.07 -3.29 -4.61
N ALA A 2 2.77 -3.54 -4.37
CA ALA A 2 2.01 -2.81 -3.34
C ALA A 2 2.67 -2.85 -1.95
N GLU A 3 3.12 -4.02 -1.50
CA GLU A 3 3.89 -4.20 -0.26
C GLU A 3 5.18 -3.35 -0.19
N VAL A 4 5.88 -3.18 -1.32
CA VAL A 4 7.07 -2.32 -1.41
C VAL A 4 6.70 -0.85 -1.24
N VAL A 5 5.60 -0.43 -1.89
CA VAL A 5 5.07 0.93 -1.76
C VAL A 5 4.62 1.20 -0.32
N LYS A 6 4.01 0.22 0.34
CA LYS A 6 3.58 0.29 1.73
C LYS A 6 4.72 0.76 2.64
N TYR A 7 5.91 0.15 2.55
CA TYR A 7 7.09 0.56 3.33
C TYR A 7 7.47 2.03 3.09
N GLY A 8 7.41 2.50 1.84
CA GLY A 8 7.62 3.92 1.54
C GLY A 8 6.58 4.82 2.21
N ALA A 9 5.31 4.41 2.16
CA ALA A 9 4.20 5.19 2.70
C ALA A 9 4.22 5.31 4.24
N ILE A 10 4.60 4.25 4.96
CA ILE A 10 4.52 4.21 6.43
C ILE A 10 5.79 4.68 7.14
N LYS A 11 6.94 4.68 6.45
CA LYS A 11 8.25 4.86 7.10
C LYS A 11 9.18 5.83 6.38
N SER A 12 9.13 5.90 5.06
CA SER A 12 10.18 6.58 4.29
C SER A 12 9.62 7.30 3.07
N SER A 13 9.25 8.57 3.27
CA SER A 13 8.82 9.46 2.18
C SER A 13 9.88 9.56 1.07
N SER A 14 11.17 9.53 1.42
CA SER A 14 12.25 9.50 0.42
C SER A 14 12.24 8.22 -0.41
N PHE A 15 11.97 7.06 0.19
CA PHE A 15 11.82 5.81 -0.54
C PHE A 15 10.57 5.82 -1.42
N LEU A 16 9.44 6.38 -0.95
CA LEU A 16 8.24 6.52 -1.77
C LEU A 16 8.50 7.42 -3.00
N LYS A 17 9.19 8.55 -2.83
CA LYS A 17 9.63 9.42 -3.94
C LYS A 17 10.55 8.68 -4.90
N TRP A 18 11.47 7.86 -4.37
CA TRP A 18 12.36 7.04 -5.19
C TRP A 18 11.59 6.00 -6.02
N LEU A 19 10.60 5.32 -5.42
CA LEU A 19 9.73 4.38 -6.14
C LEU A 19 8.95 5.09 -7.25
N ASN A 20 8.37 6.25 -6.95
CA ASN A 20 7.64 7.05 -7.94
C ASN A 20 8.51 7.45 -9.13
N LYS A 21 9.74 7.90 -8.86
CA LYS A 21 10.71 8.33 -9.88
C LYS A 21 11.20 7.17 -10.76
N ASN A 22 11.27 5.96 -10.21
CA ASN A 22 11.87 4.80 -10.87
C ASN A 22 10.86 3.72 -11.28
N ALA A 23 9.56 4.04 -11.30
CA ALA A 23 8.49 3.09 -11.57
C ALA A 23 8.70 2.32 -12.89
N ASP A 24 9.04 3.01 -13.99
CA ASP A 24 9.26 2.36 -15.29
C ASP A 24 10.42 1.36 -15.24
N ASN A 25 11.52 1.72 -14.55
CA ASN A 25 12.66 0.82 -14.39
C ASN A 25 12.32 -0.42 -13.56
N LEU A 26 11.43 -0.27 -12.57
CA LEU A 26 10.92 -1.38 -11.75
C LEU A 26 9.99 -2.28 -12.57
N LEU A 27 9.10 -1.71 -13.38
CA LEU A 27 8.22 -2.45 -14.29
C LEU A 27 9.01 -3.22 -15.35
N MET A 28 10.08 -2.61 -15.89
CA MET A 28 11.03 -3.27 -16.78
C MET A 28 11.95 -4.27 -16.08
N ARG A 29 11.81 -4.46 -14.76
CA ARG A 29 12.61 -5.38 -13.92
C ARG A 29 14.12 -5.18 -14.06
N LYS A 30 14.58 -3.94 -14.23
CA LYS A 30 16.01 -3.64 -14.29
C LYS A 30 16.69 -4.00 -12.97
N ASN A 31 17.61 -4.97 -13.00
CA ASN A 31 18.22 -5.62 -11.82
C ASN A 31 18.62 -4.64 -10.71
N LYS A 32 19.32 -3.54 -11.03
CA LYS A 32 19.78 -2.57 -10.03
C LYS A 32 18.64 -1.93 -9.23
N TYR A 33 17.50 -1.68 -9.87
CA TYR A 33 16.34 -1.03 -9.25
C TYR A 33 15.54 -2.02 -8.42
N VAL A 34 15.32 -3.23 -8.95
CA VAL A 34 14.63 -4.29 -8.21
C VAL A 34 15.42 -4.65 -6.96
N LEU A 35 16.74 -4.83 -7.08
CA LEU A 35 17.60 -5.14 -5.94
C LEU A 35 17.58 -4.04 -4.87
N HIS A 36 17.60 -2.77 -5.28
CA HIS A 36 17.48 -1.65 -4.35
C HIS A 36 16.12 -1.69 -3.62
N ALA A 37 15.02 -1.84 -4.37
CA ALA A 37 13.67 -1.89 -3.79
C ALA A 37 13.52 -3.02 -2.76
N VAL A 38 14.02 -4.22 -3.09
CA VAL A 38 13.99 -5.38 -2.18
C VAL A 38 14.84 -5.11 -0.94
N LYS A 39 16.10 -4.68 -1.09
CA LYS A 39 17.00 -4.40 0.04
C LYS A 39 16.41 -3.36 0.99
N THR A 40 15.87 -2.26 0.45
CA THR A 40 15.24 -1.22 1.27
C THR A 40 14.00 -1.75 1.97
N SER A 41 13.15 -2.53 1.28
CA SER A 41 11.94 -3.11 1.89
C SER A 41 12.27 -4.05 3.05
N VAL A 42 13.28 -4.90 2.89
CA VAL A 42 13.76 -5.81 3.95
C VAL A 42 14.29 -5.01 5.13
N LYS A 43 15.10 -3.97 4.87
CA LYS A 43 15.63 -3.10 5.93
C LYS A 43 14.51 -2.42 6.73
N GLU A 44 13.53 -1.83 6.05
CA GLU A 44 12.40 -1.15 6.73
C GLU A 44 11.56 -2.15 7.54
N LYS A 45 11.33 -3.37 7.02
CA LYS A 45 10.63 -4.42 7.76
C LYS A 45 11.39 -4.83 9.02
N ILE A 46 12.70 -5.04 8.91
CA ILE A 46 13.56 -5.41 10.05
C ILE A 46 13.52 -4.29 11.11
N ASP A 47 13.63 -3.03 10.72
CA ASP A 47 13.56 -1.89 11.66
C ASP A 47 12.23 -1.86 12.43
N VAL A 48 11.11 -2.10 11.75
CA VAL A 48 9.78 -2.16 12.40
C VAL A 48 9.69 -3.33 13.35
N VAL A 49 10.12 -4.52 12.92
CA VAL A 49 10.03 -5.74 13.72
C VAL A 49 10.95 -5.67 14.94
N GLN A 50 12.18 -5.18 14.81
CA GLN A 50 13.11 -5.03 15.93
C GLN A 50 12.61 -4.02 16.98
N LYS A 51 11.93 -2.97 16.54
CA LYS A 51 11.35 -1.96 17.45
C LYS A 51 10.09 -2.47 18.17
N ASP A 52 9.48 -3.54 17.68
CA ASP A 52 8.25 -4.10 18.25
C ASP A 52 8.12 -5.61 17.98
N GLU A 53 9.05 -6.38 18.56
CA GLU A 53 9.10 -7.83 18.35
C GLU A 53 7.86 -8.55 18.87
N LYS A 54 7.23 -8.03 19.93
CA LYS A 54 6.06 -8.62 20.59
C LYS A 54 4.72 -8.11 20.08
N GLU A 55 4.69 -7.35 18.97
CA GLU A 55 3.45 -6.78 18.40
C GLU A 55 2.65 -5.95 19.42
N SER A 56 3.35 -5.16 20.24
CA SER A 56 2.77 -4.29 21.27
C SER A 56 2.14 -3.00 20.72
N GLY A 57 2.30 -2.71 19.42
CA GLY A 57 1.44 -1.75 18.71
C GLY A 57 2.06 -1.14 17.47
N LEU A 58 3.37 -0.86 17.47
CA LEU A 58 4.06 -0.27 16.32
C LEU A 58 4.00 -1.17 15.10
N ARG A 59 4.06 -2.49 15.25
CA ARG A 59 4.02 -3.44 14.13
C ARG A 59 2.71 -3.40 13.35
N ALA A 60 1.63 -2.89 13.95
CA ALA A 60 0.33 -2.72 13.29
C ALA A 60 0.39 -1.78 12.08
N ILE A 61 1.38 -0.88 11.99
CA ILE A 61 1.56 -0.02 10.80
C ILE A 61 1.82 -0.82 9.52
N LEU A 62 2.34 -2.05 9.63
CA LEU A 62 2.54 -2.95 8.50
C LEU A 62 1.20 -3.41 7.88
N ASN A 63 0.09 -3.22 8.58
CA ASN A 63 -1.25 -3.51 8.09
C ASN A 63 -1.87 -2.33 7.34
N PHE A 64 -1.11 -1.28 7.01
CA PHE A 64 -1.60 -0.17 6.20
C PHE A 64 -2.24 -0.68 4.90
N GLY A 65 -3.52 -0.33 4.69
CA GLY A 65 -4.35 -0.78 3.57
C GLY A 65 -4.96 -2.18 3.69
N HIS A 66 -4.59 -2.98 4.71
CA HIS A 66 -5.04 -4.38 4.80
C HIS A 66 -6.49 -4.54 5.28
N THR A 67 -7.01 -3.62 6.10
CA THR A 67 -8.41 -3.70 6.56
C THR A 67 -9.38 -3.72 5.39
N LEU A 68 -9.30 -2.71 4.51
CA LEU A 68 -10.13 -2.69 3.31
C LEU A 68 -9.66 -3.72 2.26
N GLY A 69 -8.35 -3.97 2.17
CA GLY A 69 -7.81 -4.99 1.26
C GLY A 69 -8.44 -6.36 1.50
N HIS A 70 -8.41 -6.85 2.74
CA HIS A 70 -9.03 -8.12 3.12
C HIS A 70 -10.56 -8.11 2.91
N ALA A 71 -11.24 -6.99 3.19
CA ALA A 71 -12.67 -6.87 2.91
C ALA A 71 -12.99 -6.99 1.41
N ILE A 72 -12.15 -6.41 0.55
CA ILE A 72 -12.27 -6.53 -0.92
C ILE A 72 -12.00 -7.98 -1.37
N GLU A 73 -10.96 -8.62 -0.84
CA GLU A 73 -10.64 -10.02 -1.15
C GLU A 73 -11.80 -10.94 -0.76
N ALA A 74 -12.33 -10.78 0.46
CA ALA A 74 -13.47 -11.54 0.97
C ALA A 74 -14.73 -11.31 0.13
N ALA A 75 -15.09 -10.06 -0.17
CA ALA A 75 -16.25 -9.72 -1.00
C ALA A 75 -16.12 -10.24 -2.45
N SER A 76 -14.90 -10.44 -2.93
CA SER A 76 -14.62 -11.03 -4.24
C SER A 76 -14.58 -12.56 -4.23
N ASN A 77 -14.85 -13.20 -3.07
CA ASN A 77 -14.61 -14.63 -2.86
C ASN A 77 -13.19 -15.05 -3.29
N TYR A 78 -12.20 -14.19 -3.07
CA TYR A 78 -10.80 -14.38 -3.47
C TYR A 78 -10.60 -14.65 -4.97
N LYS A 79 -11.51 -14.18 -5.83
CA LYS A 79 -11.46 -14.35 -7.29
C LYS A 79 -11.35 -13.02 -8.02
N GLY A 80 -10.49 -12.98 -9.04
CA GLY A 80 -10.41 -11.84 -9.98
C GLY A 80 -9.77 -10.57 -9.42
N ILE A 81 -9.20 -10.62 -8.21
CA ILE A 81 -8.35 -9.58 -7.66
C ILE A 81 -7.19 -10.23 -6.89
N LEU A 82 -5.97 -9.76 -7.11
CA LEU A 82 -4.78 -10.21 -6.40
C LEU A 82 -4.66 -9.48 -5.06
N HIS A 83 -4.05 -10.12 -4.07
CA HIS A 83 -3.81 -9.52 -2.75
C HIS A 83 -3.16 -8.12 -2.84
N GLY A 84 -2.09 -7.99 -3.64
CA GLY A 84 -1.42 -6.70 -3.82
C GLY A 84 -2.30 -5.61 -4.46
N GLU A 85 -3.27 -5.99 -5.28
CA GLU A 85 -4.24 -5.06 -5.89
C GLU A 85 -5.29 -4.61 -4.86
N ALA A 86 -5.76 -5.53 -4.03
CA ALA A 86 -6.69 -5.19 -2.94
C ALA A 86 -6.01 -4.27 -1.91
N VAL A 87 -4.77 -4.57 -1.52
CA VAL A 87 -3.98 -3.74 -0.59
C VAL A 87 -3.71 -2.35 -1.19
N SER A 88 -3.45 -2.21 -2.50
CA SER A 88 -3.23 -0.89 -3.10
C SER A 88 -4.49 -0.01 -3.06
N ILE A 89 -5.67 -0.60 -3.28
CA ILE A 89 -6.94 0.11 -3.13
C ILE A 89 -7.16 0.50 -1.67
N GLY A 90 -6.89 -0.42 -0.74
CA GLY A 90 -7.02 -0.16 0.69
C GLY A 90 -6.10 0.95 1.20
N MET A 91 -4.86 1.03 0.70
CA MET A 91 -3.93 2.11 1.04
C MET A 91 -4.46 3.47 0.58
N VAL A 92 -5.02 3.57 -0.63
CA VAL A 92 -5.56 4.84 -1.15
C VAL A 92 -6.78 5.27 -0.35
N PHE A 93 -7.66 4.34 0.01
CA PHE A 93 -8.81 4.63 0.87
C PHE A 93 -8.40 5.12 2.26
N ALA A 94 -7.47 4.42 2.92
CA ALA A 94 -6.99 4.82 4.24
C ALA A 94 -6.27 6.18 4.19
N ALA A 95 -5.52 6.46 3.13
CA ALA A 95 -4.87 7.75 2.92
C ALA A 95 -5.88 8.87 2.65
N SER A 96 -6.93 8.64 1.86
CA SER A 96 -7.97 9.66 1.63
C SER A 96 -8.70 10.02 2.93
N MET A 97 -9.04 9.02 3.75
CA MET A 97 -9.61 9.29 5.08
C MET A 97 -8.66 10.11 5.96
N SER A 98 -7.35 9.88 5.85
CA SER A 98 -6.34 10.64 6.61
C SER A 98 -6.24 12.10 6.16
N VAL A 99 -6.48 12.38 4.87
CA VAL A 99 -6.62 13.76 4.35
C VAL A 99 -7.87 14.42 4.93
N ASP A 100 -9.01 13.72 4.93
CA ASP A 100 -10.29 14.26 5.43
C ASP A 100 -10.24 14.67 6.91
N ILE A 101 -9.43 13.97 7.72
CA ILE A 101 -9.21 14.30 9.15
C ILE A 101 -7.97 15.19 9.40
N ASN A 102 -7.40 15.81 8.35
CA ASN A 102 -6.23 16.70 8.40
C ASN A 102 -4.97 16.06 9.04
N LYS A 103 -4.77 14.75 8.85
CA LYS A 103 -3.59 14.01 9.32
C LYS A 103 -2.57 13.70 8.23
N LEU A 104 -2.94 13.92 6.97
CA LEU A 104 -2.08 13.73 5.79
C LEU A 104 -2.29 14.92 4.84
N SER A 105 -1.20 15.45 4.27
CA SER A 105 -1.33 16.50 3.24
C SER A 105 -1.85 15.92 1.92
N ILE A 106 -2.46 16.79 1.10
CA ILE A 106 -2.93 16.39 -0.23
C ILE A 106 -1.76 16.00 -1.14
N GLU A 107 -0.59 16.63 -0.96
CA GLU A 107 0.64 16.33 -1.69
C GLU A 107 1.17 14.93 -1.37
N GLU A 108 1.15 14.52 -0.10
CA GLU A 108 1.55 13.17 0.32
C GLU A 108 0.57 12.11 -0.21
N PHE A 109 -0.73 12.40 -0.14
CA PHE A 109 -1.76 11.55 -0.76
C PHE A 109 -1.51 11.36 -2.26
N ASN A 110 -1.29 12.47 -2.99
CA ASN A 110 -1.05 12.44 -4.43
C ASN A 110 0.23 11.69 -4.79
N LEU A 111 1.28 11.79 -3.96
CA LEU A 111 2.51 11.03 -4.14
C LEU A 111 2.24 9.53 -3.99
N LEU A 112 1.50 9.10 -2.98
CA LEU A 112 1.12 7.70 -2.80
C LEU A 112 0.30 7.19 -3.99
N GLU A 113 -0.78 7.88 -4.34
CA GLU A 113 -1.68 7.45 -5.41
C GLU A 113 -0.96 7.38 -6.76
N SER A 114 -0.17 8.41 -7.09
CA SER A 114 0.60 8.43 -8.34
C SER A 114 1.66 7.33 -8.39
N THR A 115 2.27 6.97 -7.26
CA THR A 115 3.25 5.87 -7.20
C THR A 115 2.60 4.54 -7.50
N LEU A 116 1.44 4.27 -6.92
CA LEU A 116 0.67 3.05 -7.17
C LEU A 116 0.24 2.97 -8.63
N ARG A 117 -0.30 4.06 -9.19
CA ARG A 117 -0.71 4.13 -10.60
C ARG A 117 0.45 3.87 -11.56
N LYS A 118 1.60 4.52 -11.35
CA LYS A 118 2.81 4.32 -12.18
C LYS A 118 3.34 2.89 -12.13
N LEU A 119 3.04 2.13 -11.08
CA LEU A 119 3.40 0.73 -10.93
C LEU A 119 2.30 -0.23 -11.42
N ASN A 120 1.33 0.28 -12.19
CA ASN A 120 0.17 -0.45 -12.72
C ASN A 120 -0.68 -1.13 -11.63
N LEU A 121 -0.77 -0.52 -10.44
CA LEU A 121 -1.62 -1.01 -9.35
C LEU A 121 -2.97 -0.25 -9.33
N PRO A 122 -4.08 -0.92 -9.04
CA PRO A 122 -5.37 -0.27 -8.93
C PRO A 122 -5.45 0.62 -7.69
N THR A 123 -6.05 1.81 -7.85
CA THR A 123 -6.26 2.78 -6.77
C THR A 123 -7.74 3.03 -6.47
N LYS A 124 -8.64 2.32 -7.15
CA LYS A 124 -10.09 2.44 -7.00
C LYS A 124 -10.70 1.05 -6.90
N VAL A 125 -11.74 0.91 -6.08
CA VAL A 125 -12.53 -0.32 -5.99
C VAL A 125 -13.11 -0.66 -7.38
N PRO A 126 -12.95 -1.89 -7.89
CA PRO A 126 -13.54 -2.31 -9.14
C PRO A 126 -15.06 -2.12 -9.14
N LYS A 127 -15.63 -1.55 -10.21
CA LYS A 127 -17.09 -1.28 -10.33
C LYS A 127 -17.98 -2.50 -10.12
N LYS A 128 -17.44 -3.72 -10.29
CA LYS A 128 -18.16 -4.98 -10.09
C LYS A 128 -18.42 -5.29 -8.61
N LEU A 129 -17.66 -4.69 -7.69
CA LEU A 129 -17.86 -4.80 -6.25
C LEU A 129 -18.71 -3.62 -5.79
N LYS A 130 -19.94 -3.89 -5.35
CA LYS A 130 -20.82 -2.83 -4.82
C LYS A 130 -20.39 -2.47 -3.41
N SER A 131 -20.43 -1.19 -3.07
CA SER A 131 -20.10 -0.66 -1.74
C SER A 131 -20.94 -1.29 -0.62
N SER A 132 -22.14 -1.80 -0.92
CA SER A 132 -22.98 -2.55 0.02
C SER A 132 -22.38 -3.89 0.46
N GLN A 133 -21.52 -4.51 -0.36
CA GLN A 133 -20.88 -5.79 -0.04
C GLN A 133 -19.64 -5.63 0.85
N LEU A 134 -19.04 -4.44 0.89
CA LEU A 134 -17.85 -4.15 1.71
C LEU A 134 -18.20 -3.83 3.16
N LYS A 135 -19.41 -3.29 3.43
CA LYS A 135 -19.92 -3.01 4.78
C LYS A 135 -20.12 -4.26 5.64
N THR A 136 -20.26 -5.44 5.03
CA THR A 136 -20.38 -6.71 5.76
C THR A 136 -19.04 -7.18 6.35
N TYR A 137 -17.92 -6.66 5.85
CA TYR A 137 -16.56 -7.11 6.18
C TYR A 137 -15.65 -6.00 6.71
N SER A 138 -16.20 -4.80 6.88
CA SER A 138 -15.50 -3.63 7.43
C SER A 138 -16.32 -3.17 8.63
N PHE A 139 -15.65 -2.97 9.77
CA PHE A 139 -16.24 -2.67 11.09
C PHE A 139 -17.49 -1.79 11.09
#